data_AF-A0A971A468-F1
#
_entry.id   AF-A0A971A468-F1
#
_cell.length_a   1.000
_cell.length_b   1.000
_cell.length_c   1.000
_cell.angle_alpha   90.00
_cell.angle_beta   90.00
_cell.angle_gamma   90.00
#
_symmetry.space_group_name_H-M   'P 1'
#
loop_
_entity.id
_entity.type
_entity.pdbx_description
1 polymer ?
#
loop_
_entity_poly.entity_id
_entity_poly.type
_entity_poly.pdbx_seq_one_letter_code
_entity_poly.pdbx_strand_id
1 'polypeptide(L)'
;MRKWLLYLGLVMILGLSNQAMAGIVVAEQLLVDLRAEDLSYGTVARTWVNHGTLGDFEPQGVPVVEDVAGRKAVTFDGSSYFEGPLSVAGIEGGGTRSIEVWVYNGPDFVGEETMVSWSHRGGPGGTNIAFNYGNHGTWGAVGHWDTPDMPWSGQHSPAPAAN
;
A
#
# COMPACT_ATOMS: atom_id res chain seq x y z
N MET A 1 -13.49 -66.73 -3.93
CA MET A 1 -12.81 -66.15 -2.75
C MET A 1 -11.70 -65.21 -3.21
N ARG A 2 -11.65 -64.01 -2.64
CA ARG A 2 -10.51 -63.06 -2.62
C ARG A 2 -10.18 -62.27 -3.90
N LYS A 3 -10.90 -61.16 -4.15
CA LYS A 3 -10.37 -59.93 -4.79
C LYS A 3 -11.19 -58.68 -4.36
N TRP A 4 -11.31 -58.41 -3.06
CA TRP A 4 -12.06 -57.26 -2.53
C TRP A 4 -11.28 -56.51 -1.44
N LEU A 5 -10.00 -56.25 -1.68
CA LEU A 5 -9.15 -55.43 -0.81
C LEU A 5 -8.04 -54.79 -1.65
N LEU A 6 -8.37 -53.72 -2.36
CA LEU A 6 -7.37 -52.83 -2.96
C LEU A 6 -7.81 -51.38 -2.71
N TYR A 7 -7.17 -50.80 -1.70
CA TYR A 7 -6.91 -49.37 -1.52
C TYR A 7 -8.08 -48.45 -1.12
N LEU A 8 -8.59 -48.69 0.10
CA LEU A 8 -8.91 -47.60 1.04
C LEU A 8 -7.58 -46.98 1.49
N GLY A 9 -7.13 -45.95 0.79
CA GLY A 9 -5.82 -45.34 1.05
C GLY A 9 -5.49 -44.16 0.14
N LEU A 10 -6.50 -43.38 -0.25
CA LEU A 10 -6.27 -42.04 -0.77
C LEU A 10 -6.65 -41.05 0.34
N VAL A 11 -5.82 -41.02 1.38
CA VAL A 11 -5.91 -40.01 2.44
C VAL A 11 -5.63 -38.66 1.80
N MET A 12 -6.60 -37.77 1.94
CA MET A 12 -6.54 -36.33 1.71
C MET A 12 -5.12 -35.75 1.83
N ILE A 13 -4.53 -35.38 0.69
CA ILE A 13 -3.56 -34.30 0.62
C ILE A 13 -4.19 -33.25 -0.29
N LEU A 14 -5.26 -32.62 0.21
CA LEU A 14 -5.86 -31.45 -0.41
C LEU A 14 -5.59 -30.26 0.51
N GLY A 15 -4.66 -29.42 0.08
CA GLY A 15 -4.69 -28.00 0.40
C GLY A 15 -4.22 -27.58 1.78
N LEU A 16 -2.99 -27.95 2.17
CA LEU A 16 -2.18 -26.99 2.93
C LEU A 16 -1.42 -26.13 1.92
N SER A 17 -2.14 -25.27 1.20
CA SER A 17 -1.51 -24.08 0.68
C SER A 17 -1.07 -23.31 1.92
N ASN A 18 0.22 -23.33 2.26
CA ASN A 18 0.77 -22.29 3.11
C ASN A 18 0.40 -20.98 2.41
N GLN A 19 -0.57 -20.25 2.97
CA GLN A 19 -0.69 -18.85 2.61
C GLN A 19 0.67 -18.27 2.97
N ALA A 20 1.43 -17.85 1.97
CA ALA A 20 2.60 -17.04 2.22
C ALA A 20 2.06 -15.77 2.88
N MET A 21 2.14 -15.73 4.21
CA MET A 21 1.95 -14.50 4.95
C MET A 21 3.10 -13.60 4.51
N ALA A 22 2.79 -12.62 3.67
CA ALA A 22 3.70 -11.53 3.39
C ALA A 22 3.94 -10.82 4.71
N GLY A 23 5.01 -11.20 5.40
CA GLY A 23 5.45 -10.56 6.63
C GLY A 23 6.25 -9.32 6.29
N ILE A 24 5.96 -8.21 6.95
CA ILE A 24 6.74 -6.98 6.80
C ILE A 24 8.17 -7.22 7.29
N VAL A 25 9.16 -6.84 6.47
CA VAL A 25 10.57 -6.87 6.87
C VAL A 25 10.91 -5.51 7.46
N VAL A 26 11.27 -5.51 8.75
CA VAL A 26 11.47 -4.27 9.52
C VAL A 26 12.96 -4.09 9.81
N ALA A 27 13.56 -3.05 9.21
CA ALA A 27 14.98 -2.73 9.40
C ALA A 27 15.23 -1.78 10.59
N GLU A 28 14.27 -0.91 10.90
CA GLU A 28 14.32 0.10 11.96
C GLU A 28 12.95 0.21 12.64
N GLN A 29 12.67 1.29 13.38
CA GLN A 29 11.36 1.49 14.00
C GLN A 29 10.24 1.59 12.94
N LEU A 30 9.28 0.67 13.02
CA LEU A 30 8.11 0.67 12.13
C LEU A 30 7.15 1.80 12.53
N LEU A 31 7.08 2.83 11.70
CA LEU A 31 6.25 4.01 11.98
C LEU A 31 4.77 3.79 11.62
N VAL A 32 4.52 3.14 10.48
CA VAL A 32 3.18 2.95 9.91
C VAL A 32 2.99 1.50 9.47
N ASP A 33 1.93 0.87 9.96
CA ASP A 33 1.43 -0.45 9.57
C ASP A 33 -0.11 -0.39 9.63
N LEU A 34 -0.71 -0.14 8.46
CA LEU A 34 -2.15 -0.01 8.27
C LEU A 34 -2.67 -1.23 7.51
N ARG A 35 -3.72 -1.85 8.04
CA ARG A 35 -4.29 -3.10 7.51
C ARG A 35 -5.78 -2.96 7.28
N ALA A 36 -6.24 -3.23 6.05
CA ALA A 36 -7.66 -3.09 5.70
C ALA A 36 -8.55 -4.05 6.52
N GLU A 37 -7.94 -5.12 7.04
CA GLU A 37 -8.55 -6.11 7.91
C GLU A 37 -9.13 -5.52 9.20
N ASP A 38 -8.54 -4.45 9.73
CA ASP A 38 -8.98 -3.80 10.99
C ASP A 38 -10.22 -2.91 10.83
N LEU A 39 -10.55 -2.56 9.59
CA LEU A 39 -11.70 -1.73 9.27
C LEU A 39 -12.95 -2.59 9.03
N SER A 40 -14.13 -2.02 9.23
CA SER A 40 -15.38 -2.70 8.87
C SER A 40 -15.68 -2.43 7.40
N TYR A 41 -16.33 -3.37 6.70
CA TYR A 41 -16.83 -3.12 5.35
C TYR A 41 -17.79 -1.92 5.30
N GLY A 42 -17.80 -1.21 4.16
CA GLY A 42 -18.58 0.00 3.93
C GLY A 42 -17.78 1.29 4.14
N THR A 43 -18.48 2.43 4.17
CA THR A 43 -17.86 3.74 4.40
C THR A 43 -17.15 3.79 5.74
N VAL A 44 -15.91 4.27 5.74
CA VAL A 44 -15.10 4.39 6.95
C VAL A 44 -15.36 5.73 7.63
N ALA A 45 -16.01 5.67 8.79
CA ALA A 45 -16.30 6.84 9.62
C ALA A 45 -15.47 6.89 10.92
N ARG A 46 -14.52 5.95 11.09
CA ARG A 46 -13.69 5.83 12.29
C ARG A 46 -12.21 5.83 11.92
N THR A 47 -11.40 6.20 12.90
CA THR A 47 -9.95 6.11 12.86
C THR A 47 -9.48 4.73 12.40
N TRP A 48 -8.50 4.71 11.51
CA TRP A 48 -7.71 3.52 11.16
C TRP A 48 -6.55 3.38 12.14
N VAL A 49 -6.65 2.36 12.99
CA VAL A 49 -5.63 2.07 13.99
C VAL A 49 -4.33 1.66 13.30
N ASN A 50 -3.24 2.31 13.69
CA ASN A 50 -1.91 2.03 13.19
C ASN A 50 -1.19 1.05 14.15
N HIS A 51 -0.60 -0.03 13.62
CA HIS A 51 0.20 -0.97 14.40
C HIS A 51 1.66 -0.52 14.57
N GLY A 52 2.06 0.52 13.86
CA GLY A 52 3.34 1.21 14.03
C GLY A 52 3.31 2.24 15.15
N THR A 53 4.39 3.01 15.28
CA THR A 53 4.58 3.93 16.41
C THR A 53 4.16 5.37 16.15
N LEU A 54 3.76 5.74 14.92
CA LEU A 54 3.48 7.14 14.56
C LEU A 54 2.15 7.66 15.13
N GLY A 55 1.21 6.75 15.42
CA GLY A 55 -0.17 7.06 15.82
C GLY A 55 -1.17 6.76 14.70
N ASP A 56 -2.46 6.91 15.03
CA ASP A 56 -3.57 6.47 14.19
C ASP A 56 -3.98 7.51 13.14
N PHE A 57 -4.78 7.09 12.15
CA PHE A 57 -5.14 7.90 10.99
C PHE A 57 -6.64 8.16 10.90
N GLU A 58 -7.04 9.40 10.64
CA GLU A 58 -8.45 9.80 10.53
C GLU A 58 -8.90 9.87 9.07
N PRO A 59 -10.10 9.35 8.73
CA PRO A 59 -10.62 9.42 7.37
C PRO A 59 -10.99 10.85 6.99
N GLN A 60 -10.64 11.25 5.78
CA GLN A 60 -11.07 12.48 5.12
C GLN A 60 -11.83 12.12 3.85
N GLY A 61 -12.96 12.78 3.60
CA GLY A 61 -13.87 12.40 2.51
C GLY A 61 -14.69 11.15 2.85
N VAL A 62 -14.84 10.24 1.89
CA VAL A 62 -15.69 9.04 1.99
C VAL A 62 -14.93 7.78 1.55
N PRO A 63 -13.80 7.41 2.20
CA PRO A 63 -13.12 6.16 1.89
C PRO A 63 -14.04 4.95 2.18
N VAL A 64 -13.96 3.92 1.33
CA VAL A 64 -14.84 2.75 1.39
C VAL A 64 -14.02 1.48 1.55
N VAL A 65 -14.40 0.62 2.49
CA VAL A 65 -13.81 -0.72 2.63
C VAL A 65 -14.68 -1.73 1.88
N GLU A 66 -14.11 -2.40 0.89
CA GLU A 66 -14.81 -3.36 0.04
C GLU A 66 -13.87 -4.48 -0.45
N ASP A 67 -14.44 -5.48 -1.12
CA ASP A 67 -13.64 -6.52 -1.77
C ASP A 67 -13.25 -6.08 -3.18
N VAL A 68 -11.95 -5.94 -3.41
CA VAL A 68 -11.35 -5.62 -4.71
C VAL A 68 -10.48 -6.79 -5.14
N ALA A 69 -10.80 -7.39 -6.29
CA ALA A 69 -10.08 -8.56 -6.82
C ALA A 69 -9.90 -9.71 -5.79
N GLY A 70 -10.89 -9.92 -4.92
CA GLY A 70 -10.87 -10.97 -3.89
C GLY A 70 -10.02 -10.64 -2.66
N ARG A 71 -9.64 -9.38 -2.47
CA ARG A 71 -8.92 -8.87 -1.30
C ARG A 71 -9.73 -7.73 -0.68
N LYS A 72 -9.82 -7.72 0.65
CA LYS A 72 -10.40 -6.58 1.36
C LYS A 72 -9.44 -5.39 1.22
N ALA A 73 -9.94 -4.29 0.68
CA ALA A 73 -9.16 -3.11 0.38
C ALA A 73 -9.89 -1.84 0.87
N VAL A 74 -9.16 -0.73 0.86
CA VAL A 74 -9.72 0.61 1.05
C VAL A 74 -9.69 1.32 -0.29
N THR A 75 -10.86 1.66 -0.81
CA THR A 75 -11.05 2.37 -2.07
C THR A 75 -11.11 3.88 -1.81
N PHE A 76 -10.37 4.63 -2.63
CA PHE A 76 -10.36 6.09 -2.64
C PHE A 76 -10.95 6.61 -3.96
N ASP A 77 -11.71 7.70 -3.89
CA ASP A 77 -12.42 8.29 -5.05
C ASP A 77 -11.67 9.45 -5.71
N GLY A 78 -10.37 9.59 -5.42
CA GLY A 78 -9.53 10.71 -5.85
C GLY A 78 -9.67 11.98 -4.99
N SER A 79 -10.60 12.00 -4.03
CA SER A 79 -10.77 13.10 -3.06
C SER A 79 -10.71 12.65 -1.60
N SER A 80 -10.90 11.35 -1.37
CA SER A 80 -10.86 10.71 -0.06
C SER A 80 -9.44 10.24 0.28
N TYR A 81 -9.07 10.32 1.55
CA TYR A 81 -7.75 9.88 2.06
C TYR A 81 -7.81 9.63 3.57
N PHE A 82 -6.68 9.21 4.16
CA PHE A 82 -6.50 9.15 5.61
C PHE A 82 -5.40 10.13 6.03
N GLU A 83 -5.67 10.95 7.04
CA GLU A 83 -4.73 11.90 7.60
C GLU A 83 -4.16 11.36 8.92
N GLY A 84 -2.85 11.18 8.95
CA GLY A 84 -2.13 10.75 10.14
C GLY A 84 -1.57 11.92 10.97
N PRO A 85 -0.86 11.62 12.06
CA PRO A 85 -0.14 12.63 12.83
C PRO A 85 1.01 13.25 12.03
N LEU A 86 1.62 14.29 12.60
CA LEU A 86 2.84 14.87 12.03
C LEU A 86 3.95 13.81 11.92
N SER A 87 4.83 13.99 10.92
CA SER A 87 6.02 13.19 10.76
C SER A 87 6.95 13.26 11.98
N VAL A 88 7.95 12.40 11.99
CA VAL A 88 9.03 12.40 12.99
C VAL A 88 10.38 12.59 12.31
N ALA A 89 11.35 13.11 13.05
CA ALA A 89 12.68 13.45 12.55
C ALA A 89 13.37 12.34 11.74
N GLY A 90 13.11 11.06 12.03
CA GLY A 90 13.68 9.93 11.31
C GLY A 90 13.32 9.85 9.82
N ILE A 91 12.17 10.40 9.42
CA ILE A 91 11.68 10.39 8.02
C ILE A 91 11.61 11.80 7.40
N GLU A 92 12.04 12.82 8.13
CA GLU A 92 12.07 14.20 7.67
C GLU A 92 13.36 14.51 6.89
N GLY A 93 13.28 15.48 5.96
CA GLY A 93 14.42 15.93 5.17
C GLY A 93 15.17 14.78 4.48
N GLY A 94 16.47 14.67 4.75
CA GLY A 94 17.35 13.63 4.19
C GLY A 94 17.34 12.29 4.93
N GLY A 95 16.41 12.06 5.87
CA GLY A 95 16.28 10.80 6.59
C GLY A 95 16.02 9.63 5.64
N THR A 96 16.62 8.47 5.91
CA THR A 96 16.39 7.24 5.15
C THR A 96 15.03 6.65 5.48
N ARG A 97 14.32 6.13 4.47
CA ARG A 97 13.01 5.48 4.65
C ARG A 97 12.82 4.35 3.65
N SER A 98 11.95 3.42 4.03
CA SER A 98 11.39 2.40 3.15
C SER A 98 9.88 2.50 3.25
N ILE A 99 9.19 2.43 2.11
CA ILE A 99 7.73 2.48 2.02
C ILE A 99 7.30 1.26 1.21
N GLU A 100 6.33 0.53 1.73
CA GLU A 100 5.66 -0.58 1.04
C GLU A 100 4.15 -0.31 1.05
N VAL A 101 3.52 -0.38 -0.12
CA VAL A 101 2.06 -0.25 -0.26
C VAL A 101 1.60 -1.30 -1.26
N TRP A 102 0.49 -1.96 -0.93
CA TRP A 102 -0.19 -2.88 -1.82
C TRP A 102 -1.34 -2.14 -2.49
N VAL A 103 -1.27 -1.97 -3.80
CA VAL A 103 -2.25 -1.17 -4.56
C VAL A 103 -2.89 -2.00 -5.65
N TYR A 104 -4.19 -1.78 -5.78
CA TYR A 104 -4.97 -2.14 -6.95
C TYR A 104 -5.44 -0.83 -7.58
N ASN A 105 -5.12 -0.61 -8.84
CA ASN A 105 -5.59 0.54 -9.60
C ASN A 105 -6.29 0.07 -10.89
N GLY A 106 -7.47 0.62 -11.14
CA GLY A 106 -8.39 0.22 -12.20
C GLY A 106 -8.07 0.86 -13.57
N PRO A 107 -8.98 0.74 -14.54
CA PRO A 107 -8.77 1.25 -15.91
C PRO A 107 -8.73 2.78 -16.00
N ASP A 108 -9.16 3.48 -14.97
CA ASP A 108 -9.12 4.94 -14.79
C ASP A 108 -7.77 5.48 -14.30
N PHE A 109 -6.79 4.59 -14.11
CA PHE A 109 -5.39 4.88 -13.79
C PHE A 109 -4.83 6.11 -14.54
N VAL A 110 -4.27 7.06 -13.79
CA VAL A 110 -3.65 8.28 -14.34
C VAL A 110 -2.12 8.34 -14.14
N GLY A 111 -1.50 9.41 -14.65
CA GLY A 111 -0.05 9.58 -14.61
C GLY A 111 0.54 9.72 -13.20
N GLU A 112 -0.23 10.24 -12.25
CA GLU A 112 0.19 10.47 -10.87
C GLU A 112 -0.97 10.23 -9.90
N GLU A 113 -0.83 9.26 -9.01
CA GLU A 113 -1.78 9.02 -7.92
C GLU A 113 -1.03 8.79 -6.62
N THR A 114 -1.19 9.71 -5.67
CA THR A 114 -0.46 9.68 -4.40
C THR A 114 -1.05 8.64 -3.46
N MET A 115 -0.25 7.64 -3.10
CA MET A 115 -0.63 6.63 -2.10
C MET A 115 -0.28 7.08 -0.69
N VAL A 116 0.91 7.65 -0.52
CA VAL A 116 1.44 8.12 0.77
C VAL A 116 2.16 9.44 0.54
N SER A 117 1.89 10.41 1.39
CA SER A 117 2.59 11.68 1.37
C SER A 117 2.74 12.29 2.75
N TRP A 118 3.81 13.07 2.91
CA TRP A 118 3.94 14.04 4.00
C TRP A 118 4.74 15.24 3.49
N SER A 119 4.71 16.33 4.27
CA SER A 119 5.21 17.64 3.86
C SER A 119 4.39 18.25 2.71
N HIS A 120 4.93 19.25 2.00
CA HIS A 120 4.18 19.99 0.98
C HIS A 120 5.01 20.41 -0.24
N ARG A 121 4.31 20.59 -1.36
CA ARG A 121 4.82 21.26 -2.58
C ARG A 121 4.99 22.75 -2.36
N GLY A 122 5.86 23.37 -3.15
CA GLY A 122 6.10 24.83 -3.09
C GLY A 122 7.14 25.27 -2.06
N GLY A 123 7.77 24.33 -1.35
CA GLY A 123 9.02 24.57 -0.63
C GLY A 123 10.25 24.53 -1.55
N PRO A 124 11.46 24.57 -0.98
CA PRO A 124 12.69 24.23 -1.69
C PRO A 124 12.64 22.84 -2.35
N GLY A 125 13.50 22.60 -3.36
CA GLY A 125 13.60 21.28 -3.95
C GLY A 125 13.94 20.21 -2.90
N GLY A 126 13.24 19.08 -2.93
CA GLY A 126 13.42 17.99 -1.97
C GLY A 126 12.53 18.04 -0.72
N THR A 127 11.65 19.03 -0.59
CA THR A 127 10.79 19.15 0.60
C THR A 127 9.47 18.41 0.49
N ASN A 128 9.06 17.92 -0.67
CA ASN A 128 7.85 17.10 -0.81
C ASN A 128 8.20 15.62 -0.60
N ILE A 129 7.23 14.83 -0.15
CA ILE A 129 7.23 13.38 -0.38
C ILE A 129 5.85 12.99 -0.89
N ALA A 130 5.79 12.54 -2.13
CA ALA A 130 4.61 11.89 -2.72
C ALA A 130 5.05 10.55 -3.31
N PHE A 131 4.73 9.47 -2.61
CA PHE A 131 4.93 8.11 -3.07
C PHE A 131 3.74 7.70 -3.93
N ASN A 132 3.95 7.63 -5.24
CA ASN A 132 2.90 7.57 -6.24
C ASN A 132 2.79 6.18 -6.89
N TYR A 133 1.58 5.85 -7.34
CA TYR A 133 1.30 4.74 -8.24
C TYR A 133 0.72 5.27 -9.55
N GLY A 134 1.59 5.81 -10.42
CA GLY A 134 1.18 6.34 -11.72
C GLY A 134 2.25 6.13 -12.79
N ASN A 135 1.91 6.29 -14.07
CA ASN A 135 2.85 6.03 -15.17
C ASN A 135 3.57 7.27 -15.72
N HIS A 136 3.43 8.43 -15.08
CA HIS A 136 4.12 9.63 -15.54
C HIS A 136 5.64 9.41 -15.46
N GLY A 137 6.33 9.68 -16.57
CA GLY A 137 7.76 9.36 -16.71
C GLY A 137 8.67 10.11 -15.74
N THR A 138 8.23 11.23 -15.18
CA THR A 138 9.02 12.05 -14.25
C THR A 138 8.52 11.96 -12.80
N TRP A 139 7.20 11.84 -12.60
CA TRP A 139 6.56 12.08 -11.30
C TRP A 139 5.70 10.89 -10.84
N GLY A 140 5.54 9.86 -11.67
CA GLY A 140 4.66 8.72 -11.37
C GLY A 140 5.21 7.76 -10.32
N ALA A 141 6.50 7.85 -9.98
CA ALA A 141 7.17 7.04 -8.96
C ALA A 141 7.24 7.76 -7.61
N VAL A 142 8.24 8.62 -7.38
CA VAL A 142 8.35 9.39 -6.13
C VAL A 142 8.66 10.85 -6.40
N GLY A 143 7.70 11.72 -6.09
CA GLY A 143 7.87 13.16 -6.18
C GLY A 143 8.49 13.75 -4.92
N HIS A 144 9.63 14.41 -5.05
CA HIS A 144 10.30 15.16 -3.99
C HIS A 144 10.25 16.67 -4.17
N TRP A 145 9.64 17.14 -5.27
CA TRP A 145 9.62 18.53 -5.73
C TRP A 145 10.98 18.94 -6.30
N ASP A 146 11.02 19.18 -7.62
CA ASP A 146 12.20 19.58 -8.39
C ASP A 146 13.22 18.42 -8.53
N THR A 147 14.50 18.75 -8.65
CA THR A 147 15.63 17.87 -8.97
C THR A 147 15.67 16.54 -8.21
N PRO A 148 15.24 16.44 -6.93
CA PRO A 148 15.28 15.18 -6.19
C PRO A 148 14.16 14.17 -6.55
N ASP A 149 13.27 14.48 -7.50
CA ASP A 149 12.27 13.53 -8.00
C ASP A 149 12.93 12.22 -8.46
N MET A 150 12.31 11.08 -8.13
CA MET A 150 12.78 9.75 -8.53
C MET A 150 11.81 9.17 -9.57
N PRO A 151 12.15 9.22 -10.87
CA PRO A 151 11.30 8.69 -11.93
C PRO A 151 11.39 7.18 -12.06
N TRP A 152 10.44 6.59 -12.80
CA TRP A 152 10.58 5.25 -13.34
C TRP A 152 11.78 5.19 -14.31
N SER A 153 12.51 4.07 -14.32
CA SER A 153 13.75 3.89 -15.07
C SER A 153 13.68 2.67 -16.00
N GLY A 154 12.64 2.66 -16.86
CA GLY A 154 12.49 1.69 -17.93
C GLY A 154 12.59 0.24 -17.47
N GLN A 155 13.53 -0.54 -18.03
CA GLN A 155 13.64 -1.98 -17.74
C GLN A 155 13.95 -2.32 -16.28
N HIS A 156 14.64 -1.45 -15.53
CA HIS A 156 15.07 -1.76 -14.16
C HIS A 156 14.05 -1.33 -13.11
N SER A 157 13.20 -0.37 -13.45
CA SER A 157 12.11 0.11 -12.60
C SER A 157 10.98 0.57 -13.53
N PRO A 158 10.23 -0.38 -14.11
CA PRO A 158 9.18 -0.04 -15.08
C PRO A 158 8.02 0.65 -14.37
N ALA A 159 7.41 1.59 -15.07
CA ALA A 159 6.17 2.20 -14.61
C ALA A 159 5.07 1.13 -14.44
N PRO A 160 4.21 1.26 -13.42
CA PRO A 160 3.04 0.41 -13.28
C PRO A 160 2.05 0.65 -14.42
N ALA A 161 1.14 -0.30 -14.58
CA ALA A 161 -0.02 -0.21 -15.45
C ALA A 161 -1.29 -0.50 -14.62
N ALA A 162 -2.44 -0.15 -15.18
CA ALA A 162 -3.73 -0.59 -14.63
C ALA A 162 -3.77 -2.13 -14.48
N ASN A 163 -4.49 -2.59 -13.45
CA ASN A 163 -4.67 -4.02 -13.16
C ASN A 163 -5.78 -4.64 -14.02
#